data_AF-A0A9C9GJ23-F1
#
_entry.id   AF-A0A9C9GJ23-F1
#
_cell.length_a   1.000
_cell.length_b   1.000
_cell.length_c   1.000
_cell.angle_alpha   90.00
_cell.angle_beta   90.00
_cell.angle_gamma   90.00
#
_symmetry.space_group_name_H-M   'P 1'
#
loop_
_entity.id
_entity.type
_entity.pdbx_description
1 polymer ?
#
loop_
_entity_poly.entity_id
_entity_poly.type
_entity_poly.pdbx_seq_one_letter_code
_entity_poly.pdbx_strand_id
1 'polypeptide(L)' 'LESVEIDLMRQALDKSQGNKSKAARLLGLTRDTFLYRLKKYALEA' A
#
# COMPACT_ATOMS: atom_id res chain seq x y z
N LEU A 1 -13.04 -4.53 8.04
CA LEU A 1 -11.66 -4.02 8.17
C LEU A 1 -10.93 -3.88 6.84
N GLU A 2 -11.17 -4.78 5.87
CA GLU A 2 -10.40 -4.78 4.60
C GLU A 2 -10.55 -3.49 3.76
N SER A 3 -11.72 -2.82 3.78
CA SER A 3 -11.91 -1.55 3.05
C SER A 3 -11.01 -0.42 3.56
N VAL A 4 -10.89 -0.28 4.88
CA VAL A 4 -10.04 0.74 5.52
C VAL A 4 -8.58 0.50 5.17
N GLU A 5 -8.14 -0.76 5.16
CA GLU A 5 -6.78 -1.12 4.79
C GLU A 5 -6.48 -0.76 3.33
N ILE A 6 -7.39 -1.07 2.40
CA ILE A 6 -7.27 -0.72 0.98
C ILE A 6 -7.18 0.81 0.79
N ASP A 7 -8.02 1.57 1.48
CA ASP A 7 -8.02 3.03 1.36
C ASP A 7 -6.73 3.66 1.89
N LEU A 8 -6.18 3.13 2.99
CA LEU A 8 -4.88 3.55 3.51
C LEU A 8 -3.75 3.24 2.52
N MET A 9 -3.79 2.07 1.88
CA MET A 9 -2.81 1.69 0.86
C MET A 9 -2.87 2.58 -0.38
N ARG A 10 -4.07 2.94 -0.84
CA ARG A 10 -4.28 3.88 -1.96
C ARG A 10 -3.76 5.27 -1.62
N GLN A 11 -4.08 5.78 -0.43
CA GLN A 11 -3.58 7.08 0.04
C GLN A 11 -2.04 7.09 0.17
N ALA A 12 -1.45 5.99 0.65
CA ALA A 12 0.00 5.88 0.75
C ALA A 12 0.67 5.82 -0.63
N LEU A 13 0.08 5.15 -1.61
CA LEU A 13 0.54 5.16 -3.01
C LEU A 13 0.46 6.54 -3.62
N ASP A 14 -0.66 7.24 -3.46
CA ASP A 14 -0.86 8.59 -3.98
C ASP A 14 0.16 9.59 -3.39
N LYS A 15 0.28 9.62 -2.05
CA LYS A 15 1.26 10.46 -1.33
C LYS A 15 2.72 10.14 -1.67
N SER A 16 2.99 8.91 -2.13
CA SER A 16 4.32 8.48 -2.54
C SER A 16 4.55 8.52 -4.05
N GLN A 17 3.59 9.03 -4.82
CA GLN A 17 3.64 9.08 -6.30
C GLN A 17 3.95 7.69 -6.89
N GLY A 18 3.27 6.66 -6.39
CA GLY A 18 3.43 5.28 -6.83
C GLY A 18 4.67 4.56 -6.29
N ASN A 19 5.54 5.22 -5.52
CA ASN A 19 6.71 4.58 -4.93
C ASN A 19 6.31 3.62 -3.80
N LYS A 20 6.17 2.34 -4.14
CA LYS A 20 5.70 1.27 -3.25
C LYS A 20 6.55 1.12 -1.97
N SER A 21 7.86 1.37 -2.05
CA SER A 21 8.75 1.36 -0.87
C SER A 21 8.49 2.53 0.07
N LYS A 22 8.22 3.72 -0.48
CA LYS A 22 7.87 4.91 0.32
C LYS A 22 6.44 4.80 0.88
N ALA A 23 5.49 4.27 0.11
CA ALA A 23 4.13 3.96 0.56
C ALA A 23 4.14 2.99 1.76
N ALA A 24 4.92 1.92 1.68
CA ALA A 24 5.07 0.96 2.79
C ALA A 24 5.58 1.63 4.07
N ARG A 25 6.61 2.48 3.96
CA ARG A 25 7.15 3.24 5.10
C ARG A 25 6.11 4.19 5.72
N LEU A 26 5.26 4.82 4.91
CA LEU A 26 4.19 5.70 5.40
C LEU A 26 3.15 4.95 6.25
N LEU A 27 2.97 3.64 6.00
CA LEU A 27 2.06 2.78 6.77
C LEU A 27 2.76 1.98 7.88
N GLY A 28 4.06 2.22 8.13
CA GLY A 28 4.83 1.45 9.10
C GLY A 28 5.02 -0.02 8.73
N LEU A 29 4.94 -0.35 7.43
CA LEU A 29 5.09 -1.70 6.90
C LEU A 29 6.44 -1.90 6.23
N THR A 30 6.90 -3.15 6.18
CA THR A 30 7.97 -3.53 5.26
C THR A 30 7.45 -3.46 3.82
N ARG A 31 8.36 -3.26 2.87
CA ARG A 31 8.03 -3.27 1.43
C ARG A 31 7.33 -4.57 1.04
N ASP A 32 7.80 -5.71 1.53
CA ASP A 32 7.28 -7.02 1.16
C ASP A 32 5.86 -7.25 1.69
N THR A 33 5.58 -6.84 2.93
CA THR A 33 4.21 -6.87 3.48
C THR A 33 3.27 -5.98 2.67
N PHE A 34 3.72 -4.81 2.24
CA PHE A 34 2.94 -3.90 1.40
C PHE A 34 2.67 -4.51 0.01
N LEU A 35 3.68 -5.10 -0.63
CA LEU A 35 3.54 -5.78 -1.93
C LEU A 35 2.62 -7.00 -1.85
N TYR A 36 2.72 -7.79 -0.78
CA TYR A 36 1.83 -8.91 -0.53
C TYR A 36 0.37 -8.44 -0.44
N ARG A 37 0.10 -7.38 0.32
CA ARG A 37 -1.23 -6.80 0.43
C ARG A 37 -1.72 -6.23 -0.91
N LEU A 38 -0.86 -5.58 -1.70
CA LEU A 38 -1.25 -5.08 -3.02
C LEU A 38 -1.72 -6.22 -3.94
N LYS A 39 -0.97 -7.33 -3.96
CA LYS A 39 -1.34 -8.54 -4.70
C LYS A 39 -2.62 -9.17 -4.16
N LYS A 40 -2.76 -9.28 -2.84
CA LYS A 40 -3.95 -9.83 -2.18
C LYS A 40 -5.22 -9.06 -2.55
N TYR A 41 -5.13 -7.73 -2.64
CA TYR A 41 -6.26 -6.86 -2.96
C TYR A 41 -6.39 -6.50 -4.44
N ALA A 42 -5.59 -7.12 -5.32
CA ALA A 42 -5.52 -6.80 -6.75
C ALA A 42 -5.40 -5.29 -7.03
N LEU A 43 -4.71 -4.56 -6.15
CA LEU A 43 -4.38 -3.15 -6.32
C LEU A 43 -3.16 -3.06 -7.24
N GLU A 44 -3.36 -3.45 -8.49
CA GLU A 44 -2.42 -3.19 -9.57
C GLU A 44 -2.73 -1.80 -10.15
N ALA A 45 -1.72 -0.93 -10.10
CA ALA A 45 -1.68 0.34 -10.80
C ALA A 45 -0.55 0.25 -11.81
#